data_AF-A0A810NI37-F1
#
_entry.id   AF-A0A810NI37-F1
#
_cell.length_a   1.000
_cell.length_b   1.000
_cell.length_c   1.000
_cell.angle_alpha   90.00
_cell.angle_beta   90.00
_cell.angle_gamma   90.00
#
_symmetry.space_group_name_H-M   'P 1'
#
loop_
_entity.id
_entity.type
_entity.pdbx_description
1 polymer ?
#
loop_
_entity_poly.entity_id
_entity_poly.type
_entity_poly.pdbx_seq_one_letter_code
_entity_poly.pdbx_strand_id
1 'polypeptide(L)'
;MPEAFVEAEDLRGEITRLHPEWLVARPDTRDWHQNRSDWLSGFWRRVRRETDSMAKIVSKVDNGALDRARGESKVARSTARELGHTMQALRLETARAWYTHEVDGWDGEPFDAWRGFGEVHWRQALIQRQSQTALDWLEPWVDLNRVRAEHPGWIAFWTRECLMERLPREWLRWAMSEVQALRKVTPGTPVDNQIATYLIDYDVFVTGDRAFAECVEVIRPHSPASLATTSVSPAGDGAVDHLLGLFEKSARQQHERCQLLVP
;
A
#
# COMPACT_ATOMS: atom_id res chain seq x y z
N MET A 1 -7.53 -10.58 -0.62
CA MET A 1 -6.64 -10.54 0.57
C MET A 1 -6.61 -9.12 1.09
N PRO A 2 -6.27 -8.85 2.37
CA PRO A 2 -6.07 -7.47 2.84
C PRO A 2 -4.80 -6.86 2.23
N GLU A 3 -4.68 -5.55 2.30
CA GLU A 3 -3.60 -4.77 1.69
C GLU A 3 -2.29 -5.06 2.41
N ALA A 4 -2.34 -5.10 3.74
CA ALA A 4 -1.21 -5.45 4.59
C ALA A 4 -0.65 -6.85 4.26
N PHE A 5 -1.48 -7.77 3.76
CA PHE A 5 -0.99 -9.08 3.32
C PHE A 5 -0.17 -8.97 2.04
N VAL A 6 -0.70 -8.31 1.00
CA VAL A 6 -0.01 -8.26 -0.30
C VAL A 6 1.27 -7.43 -0.24
N GLU A 7 1.30 -6.41 0.63
CA GLU A 7 2.51 -5.62 0.88
C GLU A 7 3.53 -6.37 1.75
N ALA A 8 3.05 -7.13 2.74
CA ALA A 8 3.89 -8.06 3.47
C ALA A 8 4.54 -9.08 2.53
N GLU A 9 3.81 -9.56 1.53
CA GLU A 9 4.37 -10.49 0.54
C GLU A 9 5.47 -9.85 -0.32
N ASP A 10 5.28 -8.60 -0.78
CA ASP A 10 6.32 -7.86 -1.50
C ASP A 10 7.58 -7.69 -0.62
N LEU A 11 7.41 -7.21 0.62
CA LEU A 11 8.52 -7.03 1.56
C LEU A 11 9.21 -8.35 1.91
N ARG A 12 8.45 -9.42 2.18
CA ARG A 12 8.98 -10.75 2.44
C ARG A 12 9.77 -11.27 1.25
N GLY A 13 9.27 -11.06 0.03
CA GLY A 13 9.96 -11.42 -1.20
C GLY A 13 11.31 -10.73 -1.32
N GLU A 14 11.36 -9.43 -1.03
CA GLU A 14 12.60 -8.65 -1.10
C GLU A 14 13.59 -9.00 0.03
N ILE A 15 13.11 -9.21 1.26
CA ILE A 15 13.94 -9.73 2.37
C ILE A 15 14.51 -11.10 2.02
N THR A 16 13.71 -12.00 1.45
CA THR A 16 14.18 -13.33 1.05
C THR A 16 15.33 -13.25 0.03
N ARG A 17 15.31 -12.24 -0.83
CA ARG A 17 16.33 -12.02 -1.86
C ARG A 17 17.62 -11.43 -1.29
N LEU A 18 17.52 -10.46 -0.39
CA LEU A 18 18.67 -9.66 0.08
C LEU A 18 19.24 -10.13 1.42
N HIS A 19 18.35 -10.49 2.35
CA HIS A 19 18.69 -10.88 3.71
C HIS A 19 18.03 -12.22 4.10
N PRO A 20 18.37 -13.33 3.42
CA PRO A 20 17.85 -14.65 3.78
C PRO A 20 18.18 -15.03 5.23
N GLU A 21 19.24 -14.45 5.82
CA GLU A 21 19.59 -14.60 7.23
C GLU A 21 18.54 -14.02 8.19
N TRP A 22 17.70 -13.08 7.76
CA TRP A 22 16.58 -12.57 8.58
C TRP A 22 15.37 -13.49 8.57
N LEU A 23 15.37 -14.57 7.80
CA LEU A 23 14.24 -15.48 7.73
C LEU A 23 14.25 -16.49 8.88
N VAL A 24 13.06 -16.82 9.37
CA VAL A 24 12.86 -17.90 10.34
C VAL A 24 13.06 -19.23 9.61
N ALA A 25 14.06 -20.02 10.01
CA ALA A 25 14.40 -21.27 9.34
C ALA A 25 13.27 -22.33 9.36
N ARG A 26 12.40 -22.29 10.38
CA ARG A 26 11.23 -23.17 10.54
C ARG A 26 10.04 -22.34 11.03
N PRO A 27 9.33 -21.66 10.11
CA PRO A 27 8.25 -20.76 10.47
C PRO A 27 7.06 -21.53 11.05
N ASP A 28 6.45 -21.02 12.13
CA ASP A 28 5.15 -21.50 12.60
C ASP A 28 4.04 -20.72 11.89
N THR A 29 3.44 -21.34 10.88
CA THR A 29 2.47 -20.68 9.99
C THR A 29 1.02 -20.97 10.37
N ARG A 30 0.75 -21.56 11.54
CA ARG A 30 -0.61 -21.94 11.95
C ARG A 30 -1.56 -20.75 11.99
N ASP A 31 -1.16 -19.69 12.69
CA ASP A 31 -1.98 -18.47 12.82
C ASP A 31 -2.09 -17.74 11.48
N TRP A 32 -1.01 -17.71 10.69
CA TRP A 32 -1.03 -17.16 9.33
C TRP A 32 -2.07 -17.86 8.45
N HIS A 33 -2.10 -19.20 8.46
CA HIS A 33 -3.06 -19.99 7.68
C HIS A 33 -4.50 -19.79 8.20
N GLN A 34 -4.66 -19.71 9.51
CA GLN A 34 -5.95 -19.45 10.15
C GLN A 34 -6.49 -18.08 9.75
N ASN A 35 -5.67 -17.02 9.85
CA ASN A 35 -6.00 -15.65 9.47
C ASN A 35 -6.33 -15.57 7.97
N ARG A 36 -5.54 -16.21 7.11
CA ARG A 36 -5.80 -16.25 5.67
C ARG A 36 -7.12 -16.94 5.34
N SER A 37 -7.38 -18.10 5.94
CA SER A 37 -8.63 -18.85 5.76
C SER A 37 -9.85 -18.05 6.23
N ASP A 38 -9.73 -17.40 7.39
CA ASP A 38 -10.78 -16.56 7.94
C ASP A 38 -11.03 -15.34 7.05
N TRP A 39 -9.99 -14.66 6.57
CA TRP A 39 -10.14 -13.54 5.64
C TRP A 39 -10.81 -13.94 4.32
N LEU A 40 -10.47 -15.11 3.77
CA LEU A 40 -11.04 -15.56 2.50
C LEU A 40 -12.52 -15.97 2.62
N SER A 41 -13.02 -16.26 3.82
CA SER A 41 -14.38 -16.80 3.96
C SER A 41 -15.09 -16.43 5.26
N GLY A 42 -14.49 -16.70 6.42
CA GLY A 42 -15.10 -16.55 7.74
C GLY A 42 -15.48 -15.11 8.06
N PHE A 43 -14.53 -14.18 7.89
CA PHE A 43 -14.73 -12.75 8.13
C PHE A 43 -15.89 -12.20 7.31
N TRP A 44 -15.90 -12.40 6.00
CA TRP A 44 -16.96 -11.89 5.12
C TRP A 44 -18.33 -12.52 5.42
N ARG A 45 -18.35 -13.79 5.83
CA ARG A 45 -19.59 -14.44 6.27
C ARG A 45 -20.13 -13.78 7.54
N ARG A 46 -19.27 -13.44 8.50
CA ARG A 46 -19.67 -12.71 9.72
C ARG A 46 -20.13 -11.30 9.39
N VAL A 47 -19.38 -10.55 8.58
CA VAL A 47 -19.79 -9.20 8.12
C VAL A 47 -21.17 -9.22 7.47
N ARG A 48 -21.46 -10.23 6.63
CA ARG A 48 -22.77 -10.37 5.98
C ARG A 48 -23.91 -10.70 6.93
N ARG A 49 -23.66 -11.45 8.01
CA ARG A 49 -24.70 -11.97 8.92
C ARG A 49 -24.88 -11.11 10.18
N GLU A 50 -23.82 -10.45 10.61
CA GLU A 50 -23.68 -9.79 11.91
C GLU A 50 -23.08 -8.38 11.74
N THR A 51 -23.56 -7.63 10.74
CA THR A 51 -23.02 -6.33 10.31
C THR A 51 -22.73 -5.38 11.46
N ASP A 52 -23.71 -5.13 12.34
CA ASP A 52 -23.58 -4.16 13.44
C ASP A 52 -22.56 -4.61 14.50
N SER A 53 -22.47 -5.91 14.75
CA SER A 53 -21.50 -6.49 15.69
C SER A 53 -20.09 -6.36 15.12
N MET A 54 -19.91 -6.71 13.86
CA MET A 54 -18.64 -6.60 13.17
C MET A 54 -18.19 -5.15 13.03
N ALA A 55 -19.10 -4.20 12.77
CA ALA A 55 -18.78 -2.78 12.74
C ALA A 55 -18.21 -2.28 14.08
N LYS A 56 -18.78 -2.74 15.21
CA LYS A 56 -18.24 -2.42 16.55
C LYS A 56 -16.88 -3.04 16.80
N ILE A 57 -16.65 -4.27 16.36
CA ILE A 57 -15.34 -4.93 16.48
C ILE A 57 -14.29 -4.16 15.67
N VAL A 58 -14.56 -3.89 14.40
CA VAL A 58 -13.66 -3.14 13.52
C VAL A 58 -13.36 -1.76 14.08
N SER A 59 -14.37 -1.03 14.57
CA SER A 59 -14.18 0.29 15.19
C SER A 59 -13.33 0.24 16.45
N LYS A 60 -13.39 -0.83 17.25
CA LYS A 60 -12.51 -1.01 18.42
C LYS A 60 -11.08 -1.33 18.04
N VAL A 61 -10.90 -2.16 17.01
CA VAL A 61 -9.58 -2.55 16.49
C VAL A 61 -8.88 -1.36 15.85
N ASP A 62 -9.62 -0.46 15.20
CA ASP A 62 -9.08 0.76 14.59
C ASP A 62 -8.42 1.70 15.63
N ASN A 63 -8.84 1.67 16.90
CA ASN A 63 -8.17 2.30 18.05
C ASN A 63 -7.59 3.73 17.79
N GLY A 64 -8.36 4.58 17.11
CA GLY A 64 -7.96 5.96 16.79
C GLY A 64 -6.90 6.08 15.68
N ALA A 65 -6.60 5.02 14.93
CA ALA A 65 -5.75 5.08 13.74
C ALA A 65 -6.30 6.07 12.71
N LEU A 66 -7.63 6.13 12.54
CA LEU A 66 -8.28 7.14 11.71
C LEU A 66 -7.98 8.58 12.12
N ASP A 67 -8.02 8.89 13.41
CA ASP A 67 -7.74 10.24 13.89
C ASP A 67 -6.26 10.59 13.79
N ARG A 68 -5.36 9.61 14.01
CA ARG A 68 -3.92 9.76 13.74
C ARG A 68 -3.64 10.03 12.26
N ALA A 69 -4.20 9.21 11.36
CA ALA A 69 -4.05 9.38 9.91
C ALA A 69 -4.57 10.76 9.44
N ARG A 70 -5.67 11.26 10.02
CA ARG A 70 -6.15 12.63 9.78
C ARG A 70 -5.18 13.70 10.27
N GLY A 71 -4.56 13.50 11.43
CA GLY A 71 -3.53 14.38 11.98
C GLY A 71 -2.31 14.45 11.07
N GLU A 72 -1.77 13.29 10.69
CA GLU A 72 -0.63 13.16 9.78
C GLU A 72 -0.92 13.80 8.41
N SER A 73 -2.10 13.56 7.84
CA SER A 73 -2.53 14.17 6.57
C SER A 73 -2.57 15.70 6.64
N LYS A 74 -2.96 16.29 7.77
CA LYS A 74 -2.96 17.75 7.97
C LYS A 74 -1.54 18.30 8.00
N VAL A 75 -0.62 17.62 8.70
CA VAL A 75 0.80 18.00 8.78
C VAL A 75 1.44 17.91 7.41
N ALA A 76 1.31 16.77 6.72
CA ALA A 76 1.84 16.54 5.38
C ALA A 76 1.37 17.63 4.40
N ARG A 77 0.10 18.02 4.48
CA ARG A 77 -0.44 19.13 3.67
C ARG A 77 0.16 20.49 4.01
N SER A 78 0.40 20.80 5.30
CA SER A 78 1.04 22.05 5.69
C SER A 78 2.44 22.12 5.09
N THR A 79 3.22 21.04 5.26
CA THR A 79 4.57 20.92 4.73
C THR A 79 4.58 21.05 3.21
N ALA A 80 3.70 20.35 2.50
CA ALA A 80 3.62 20.43 1.05
C ALA A 80 3.30 21.85 0.55
N ARG A 81 2.46 22.60 1.27
CA ARG A 81 2.16 24.00 0.96
C ARG A 81 3.35 24.92 1.22
N GLU A 82 4.04 24.75 2.34
CA GLU A 82 5.23 25.52 2.70
C GLU A 82 6.35 25.32 1.67
N LEU A 83 6.48 24.11 1.13
CA LEU A 83 7.42 23.77 0.07
C LEU A 83 6.94 24.16 -1.35
N GLY A 84 5.74 24.73 -1.49
CA GLY A 84 5.19 25.14 -2.78
C GLY A 84 4.86 23.97 -3.73
N HIS A 85 4.68 22.76 -3.21
CA HIS A 85 4.34 21.60 -4.03
C HIS A 85 2.95 21.75 -4.66
N THR A 86 2.84 21.39 -5.93
CA THR A 86 1.59 21.32 -6.69
C THR A 86 1.54 20.01 -7.46
N MET A 87 0.36 19.60 -7.92
CA MET A 87 0.21 18.37 -8.71
C MET A 87 1.10 18.37 -9.97
N GLN A 88 1.30 19.54 -10.58
CA GLN A 88 2.12 19.71 -11.79
C GLN A 88 3.62 19.80 -11.48
N ALA A 89 3.98 20.25 -10.27
CA ALA A 89 5.36 20.39 -9.83
C ALA A 89 5.88 19.18 -9.05
N LEU A 90 5.02 18.21 -8.72
CA LEU A 90 5.44 17.01 -8.02
C LEU A 90 6.45 16.23 -8.88
N ARG A 91 7.53 15.78 -8.26
CA ARG A 91 8.63 15.05 -8.91
C ARG A 91 8.83 13.72 -8.20
N LEU A 92 7.89 12.80 -8.39
CA LEU A 92 7.92 11.50 -7.72
C LEU A 92 9.19 10.70 -8.06
N GLU A 93 9.64 10.73 -9.31
CA GLU A 93 10.83 10.00 -9.77
C GLU A 93 12.14 10.51 -9.19
N THR A 94 12.22 11.79 -8.83
CA THR A 94 13.44 12.42 -8.34
C THR A 94 13.34 12.86 -6.88
N ALA A 95 12.25 12.50 -6.20
CA ALA A 95 12.07 12.83 -4.80
C ALA A 95 13.13 12.09 -3.96
N ARG A 96 13.95 12.86 -3.25
CA ARG A 96 14.99 12.33 -2.37
C ARG A 96 14.68 12.63 -0.92
N ALA A 97 15.13 11.74 -0.04
CA ALA A 97 15.14 11.90 1.40
C ALA A 97 16.58 11.76 1.93
N TRP A 98 16.78 12.26 3.15
CA TRP A 98 18.02 12.14 3.91
C TRP A 98 17.65 12.14 5.40
N TYR A 99 18.48 11.52 6.25
CA TYR A 99 18.32 11.68 7.69
C TYR A 99 18.89 13.03 8.14
N THR A 100 18.27 13.65 9.15
CA THR A 100 18.71 14.96 9.69
C THR A 100 19.87 14.84 10.67
N HIS A 101 20.27 13.63 11.01
CA HIS A 101 21.35 13.27 11.90
C HIS A 101 22.00 11.98 11.40
N GLU A 102 23.20 11.67 11.89
CA GLU A 102 23.87 10.39 11.59
C GLU A 102 23.03 9.22 12.12
N VAL A 103 22.87 8.20 11.28
CA VAL A 103 22.13 6.97 11.58
C VAL A 103 22.99 5.80 11.18
N ASP A 104 23.26 4.88 12.11
CA ASP A 104 24.05 3.69 11.81
C ASP A 104 23.42 2.88 10.67
N GLY A 105 24.23 2.50 9.68
CA GLY A 105 23.78 1.80 8.47
C GLY A 105 23.43 2.72 7.29
N TRP A 106 23.36 4.03 7.51
CA TRP A 106 23.28 5.02 6.43
C TRP A 106 24.67 5.54 6.06
N ASP A 107 24.94 5.65 4.76
CA ASP A 107 26.22 6.13 4.22
C ASP A 107 26.34 7.66 4.12
N GLY A 108 25.32 8.40 4.57
CA GLY A 108 25.26 9.86 4.52
C GLY A 108 24.75 10.44 3.19
N GLU A 109 24.55 9.62 2.16
CA GLU A 109 24.12 10.09 0.85
C GLU A 109 22.57 10.16 0.74
N PRO A 110 22.00 11.04 -0.09
CA PRO A 110 20.55 11.03 -0.34
C PRO A 110 20.04 9.68 -0.88
N PHE A 111 18.79 9.34 -0.59
CA PHE A 111 18.12 8.14 -1.11
C PHE A 111 16.72 8.49 -1.61
N ASP A 112 16.03 7.56 -2.30
CA ASP A 112 14.68 7.82 -2.79
C ASP A 112 13.70 8.05 -1.63
N ALA A 113 12.83 9.06 -1.74
CA ALA A 113 11.89 9.41 -0.68
C ALA A 113 10.95 8.26 -0.30
N TRP A 114 10.55 7.43 -1.28
CA TRP A 114 9.69 6.26 -1.03
C TRP A 114 10.35 5.23 -0.10
N ARG A 115 11.69 5.11 -0.13
CA ARG A 115 12.43 4.21 0.77
C ARG A 115 12.36 4.70 2.21
N GLY A 116 12.49 6.02 2.42
CA GLY A 116 12.36 6.62 3.74
C GLY A 116 10.96 6.48 4.31
N PHE A 117 9.94 6.66 3.45
CA PHE A 117 8.56 6.40 3.81
C PHE A 117 8.35 4.93 4.24
N GLY A 118 8.84 3.98 3.43
CA GLY A 118 8.75 2.55 3.73
C GLY A 118 9.51 2.15 4.99
N GLU A 119 10.73 2.67 5.18
CA GLU A 119 11.53 2.43 6.39
C GLU A 119 10.73 2.82 7.65
N VAL A 120 10.20 4.03 7.69
CA VAL A 120 9.44 4.53 8.84
C VAL A 120 8.18 3.67 9.06
N HIS A 121 7.43 3.39 7.99
CA HIS A 121 6.21 2.60 8.04
C HIS A 121 6.47 1.21 8.63
N TRP A 122 7.42 0.46 8.06
CA TRP A 122 7.70 -0.91 8.47
C TRP A 122 8.44 -1.00 9.81
N ARG A 123 9.30 -0.02 10.15
CA ARG A 123 9.92 0.05 11.48
C ARG A 123 8.86 0.27 12.56
N GLN A 124 7.93 1.20 12.34
CA GLN A 124 6.82 1.42 13.28
C GLN A 124 5.95 0.16 13.40
N ALA A 125 5.57 -0.42 12.26
CA ALA A 125 4.71 -1.60 12.21
C ALA A 125 5.33 -2.83 12.92
N LEU A 126 6.58 -3.17 12.59
CA LEU A 126 7.21 -4.44 12.98
C LEU A 126 8.11 -4.30 14.20
N ILE A 127 9.01 -3.31 14.21
CA ILE A 127 10.04 -3.20 15.25
C ILE A 127 9.48 -2.55 16.50
N GLN A 128 8.69 -1.49 16.32
CA GLN A 128 7.95 -0.81 17.40
C GLN A 128 6.58 -1.47 17.67
N ARG A 129 6.23 -2.50 16.90
CA ARG A 129 5.03 -3.33 17.06
C ARG A 129 3.71 -2.53 17.07
N GLN A 130 3.63 -1.46 16.27
CA GLN A 130 2.44 -0.60 16.22
C GLN A 130 1.33 -1.15 15.33
N SER A 131 1.56 -2.23 14.57
CA SER A 131 0.56 -2.85 13.69
C SER A 131 0.51 -4.36 13.91
N GLN A 132 -0.52 -4.83 14.64
CA GLN A 132 -0.75 -6.26 14.81
C GLN A 132 -1.01 -6.96 13.47
N THR A 133 -1.74 -6.31 12.57
CA THR A 133 -1.99 -6.85 11.22
C THR A 133 -0.70 -7.10 10.44
N ALA A 134 0.27 -6.19 10.49
CA ALA A 134 1.55 -6.39 9.81
C ALA A 134 2.35 -7.54 10.44
N LEU A 135 2.34 -7.63 11.78
CA LEU A 135 2.98 -8.72 12.52
C LEU A 135 2.37 -10.08 12.16
N ASP A 136 1.05 -10.19 12.12
CA ASP A 136 0.33 -11.43 11.77
C ASP A 136 0.74 -11.99 10.39
N TRP A 137 1.12 -11.10 9.45
CA TRP A 137 1.51 -11.50 8.10
C TRP A 137 3.02 -11.72 7.91
N LEU A 138 3.89 -11.02 8.65
CA LEU A 138 5.35 -11.09 8.46
C LEU A 138 6.11 -11.84 9.56
N GLU A 139 5.71 -11.72 10.82
CA GLU A 139 6.43 -12.29 11.98
C GLU A 139 6.62 -13.82 11.88
N PRO A 140 5.69 -14.61 11.31
CA PRO A 140 5.93 -16.04 11.09
C PRO A 140 7.15 -16.32 10.21
N TRP A 141 7.49 -15.42 9.29
CA TRP A 141 8.49 -15.62 8.25
C TRP A 141 9.81 -14.89 8.54
N VAL A 142 9.76 -13.76 9.22
CA VAL A 142 10.89 -12.87 9.47
C VAL A 142 11.24 -12.87 10.95
N ASP A 143 12.50 -13.15 11.28
CA ASP A 143 13.04 -13.05 12.63
C ASP A 143 13.23 -11.57 13.01
N LEU A 144 12.17 -10.98 13.56
CA LEU A 144 12.16 -9.57 13.96
C LEU A 144 13.16 -9.25 15.08
N ASN A 145 13.59 -10.25 15.86
CA ASN A 145 14.64 -10.04 16.86
C ASN A 145 16.00 -9.88 16.18
N ARG A 146 16.29 -10.69 15.16
CA ARG A 146 17.49 -10.53 14.34
C ARG A 146 17.48 -9.20 13.60
N VAL A 147 16.36 -8.84 12.94
CA VAL A 147 16.23 -7.53 12.27
C VAL A 147 16.49 -6.37 13.24
N ARG A 148 15.95 -6.44 14.47
CA ARG A 148 16.18 -5.41 15.50
C ARG A 148 17.64 -5.37 15.96
N ALA A 149 18.29 -6.53 16.13
CA ALA A 149 19.69 -6.61 16.52
C ALA A 149 20.62 -6.08 15.42
N GLU A 150 20.26 -6.30 14.16
CA GLU A 150 20.96 -5.81 12.97
C GLU A 150 20.34 -4.50 12.44
N HIS A 151 20.00 -3.58 13.34
CA HIS A 151 19.40 -2.29 12.97
C HIS A 151 20.16 -1.55 11.83
N PRO A 152 21.50 -1.50 11.80
CA PRO A 152 22.22 -0.90 10.66
C PRO A 152 21.92 -1.59 9.32
N GLY A 153 21.76 -2.91 9.32
CA GLY A 153 21.36 -3.68 8.12
C GLY A 153 19.95 -3.31 7.66
N TRP A 154 19.01 -3.12 8.59
CA TRP A 154 17.66 -2.63 8.26
C TRP A 154 17.67 -1.25 7.60
N ILE A 155 18.52 -0.35 8.08
CA ILE A 155 18.68 0.99 7.47
C ILE A 155 19.32 0.90 6.08
N ALA A 156 20.36 0.08 5.91
CA ALA A 156 21.00 -0.14 4.61
C ALA A 156 20.02 -0.77 3.59
N PHE A 157 19.25 -1.77 4.02
CA PHE A 157 18.21 -2.42 3.23
C PHE A 157 17.29 -1.39 2.56
N TRP A 158 16.73 -0.48 3.35
CA TRP A 158 15.83 0.55 2.82
C TRP A 158 16.57 1.60 2.00
N THR A 159 17.64 2.19 2.54
CA THR A 159 18.30 3.35 1.91
C THR A 159 19.03 3.01 0.61
N ARG A 160 19.46 1.75 0.42
CA ARG A 160 20.31 1.36 -0.73
C ARG A 160 19.86 0.10 -1.44
N GLU A 161 19.49 -0.94 -0.73
CA GLU A 161 19.49 -2.28 -1.32
C GLU A 161 18.17 -2.65 -1.99
N CYS A 162 17.04 -2.28 -1.40
CA CYS A 162 15.74 -2.63 -1.93
C CYS A 162 15.47 -1.94 -3.27
N LEU A 163 14.70 -2.59 -4.14
CA LEU A 163 14.38 -2.09 -5.48
C LEU A 163 12.91 -1.68 -5.59
N MET A 164 12.66 -0.58 -6.30
CA MET A 164 11.32 -0.04 -6.48
C MET A 164 10.40 -1.02 -7.22
N GLU A 165 10.93 -1.76 -8.20
CA GLU A 165 10.21 -2.77 -8.98
C GLU A 165 9.86 -4.02 -8.16
N ARG A 166 10.52 -4.20 -7.00
CA ARG A 166 10.27 -5.31 -6.07
C ARG A 166 9.33 -4.94 -4.94
N LEU A 167 9.21 -3.65 -4.66
CA LEU A 167 8.30 -3.09 -3.67
C LEU A 167 7.30 -2.10 -4.32
N PRO A 168 6.60 -2.48 -5.40
CA PRO A 168 5.76 -1.55 -6.15
C PRO A 168 4.61 -1.00 -5.30
N ARG A 169 4.08 -1.79 -4.35
CA ARG A 169 3.02 -1.35 -3.45
C ARG A 169 3.49 -0.33 -2.42
N GLU A 170 4.74 -0.45 -1.96
CA GLU A 170 5.32 0.54 -1.05
C GLU A 170 5.48 1.88 -1.76
N TRP A 171 5.99 1.84 -3.00
CA TRP A 171 6.06 3.03 -3.84
C TRP A 171 4.68 3.64 -4.07
N LEU A 172 3.66 2.82 -4.38
CA LEU A 172 2.29 3.30 -4.61
C LEU A 172 1.68 3.95 -3.38
N ARG A 173 1.88 3.36 -2.21
CA ARG A 173 1.42 3.95 -0.94
C ARG A 173 2.07 5.31 -0.72
N TRP A 174 3.38 5.40 -0.87
CA TRP A 174 4.10 6.66 -0.73
C TRP A 174 3.59 7.70 -1.74
N ALA A 175 3.56 7.36 -3.02
CA ALA A 175 3.16 8.26 -4.10
C ALA A 175 1.72 8.76 -3.93
N MET A 176 0.78 7.88 -3.54
CA MET A 176 -0.58 8.32 -3.23
C MET A 176 -0.65 9.23 -2.02
N SER A 177 0.12 8.96 -0.98
CA SER A 177 0.15 9.81 0.21
C SER A 177 0.64 11.22 -0.13
N GLU A 178 1.70 11.34 -0.95
CA GLU A 178 2.21 12.62 -1.45
C GLU A 178 1.16 13.38 -2.28
N VAL A 179 0.52 12.70 -3.24
CA VAL A 179 -0.48 13.31 -4.12
C VAL A 179 -1.74 13.72 -3.34
N GLN A 180 -2.21 12.89 -2.40
CA GLN A 180 -3.35 13.21 -1.56
C GLN A 180 -3.06 14.38 -0.61
N ALA A 181 -1.83 14.53 -0.12
CA ALA A 181 -1.46 15.67 0.73
C ALA A 181 -1.67 17.03 0.03
N LEU A 182 -1.64 17.07 -1.31
CA LEU A 182 -1.89 18.28 -2.11
C LEU A 182 -3.39 18.60 -2.24
N ARG A 183 -4.28 17.65 -1.94
CA ARG A 183 -5.73 17.82 -2.08
C ARG A 183 -6.34 18.51 -0.86
N LYS A 184 -7.59 18.95 -1.03
CA LYS A 184 -8.38 19.42 0.11
C LYS A 184 -8.76 18.20 0.96
N VAL A 185 -8.33 18.19 2.22
CA VAL A 185 -8.82 17.24 3.23
C VAL A 185 -10.33 17.38 3.30
N THR A 186 -11.05 16.38 2.82
CA THR A 186 -12.48 16.22 3.01
C THR A 186 -12.71 15.35 4.26
N PRO A 187 -13.94 15.22 4.76
CA PRO A 187 -14.26 14.23 5.79
C PRO A 187 -14.03 12.77 5.32
N GLY A 188 -13.84 12.57 4.00
CA GLY A 188 -13.42 11.31 3.41
C GLY A 188 -12.13 10.81 4.02
N THR A 189 -12.03 9.49 4.14
CA THR A 189 -11.08 8.83 5.04
C THR A 189 -9.66 8.90 4.46
N PRO A 190 -8.64 9.37 5.22
CA PRO A 190 -7.25 9.37 4.76
C PRO A 190 -6.64 7.95 4.57
N VAL A 191 -7.41 6.90 4.88
CA VAL A 191 -7.01 5.49 4.73
C VAL A 191 -7.23 4.98 3.30
N ASP A 192 -7.87 5.77 2.43
CA ASP A 192 -8.15 5.36 1.05
C ASP A 192 -6.85 5.14 0.23
N ASN A 193 -5.69 5.64 0.68
CA ASN A 193 -4.39 5.33 0.04
C ASN A 193 -4.09 3.82 0.01
N GLN A 194 -4.64 3.04 0.95
CA GLN A 194 -4.56 1.59 0.97
C GLN A 194 -5.22 0.94 -0.24
N ILE A 195 -6.28 1.55 -0.80
CA ILE A 195 -6.95 1.03 -2.00
C ILE A 195 -6.00 1.05 -3.19
N ALA A 196 -5.07 2.02 -3.23
CA ALA A 196 -4.15 2.18 -4.35
C ALA A 196 -3.16 1.02 -4.49
N THR A 197 -2.84 0.31 -3.41
CA THR A 197 -1.87 -0.80 -3.47
C THR A 197 -2.42 -2.04 -4.18
N TYR A 198 -3.73 -2.10 -4.38
CA TYR A 198 -4.38 -3.11 -5.21
C TYR A 198 -4.35 -2.79 -6.70
N LEU A 199 -4.07 -1.56 -7.13
CA LEU A 199 -4.18 -1.15 -8.53
C LEU A 199 -3.29 -1.96 -9.48
N ILE A 200 -2.23 -2.60 -8.98
CA ILE A 200 -1.33 -3.43 -9.78
C ILE A 200 -1.85 -4.85 -10.01
N ASP A 201 -2.88 -5.26 -9.28
CA ASP A 201 -3.42 -6.62 -9.34
C ASP A 201 -4.65 -6.76 -10.26
N TYR A 202 -5.15 -5.65 -10.80
CA TYR A 202 -6.40 -5.61 -11.57
C TYR A 202 -6.22 -4.90 -12.90
N ASP A 203 -7.01 -5.29 -13.90
CA ASP A 203 -7.03 -4.64 -15.21
C ASP A 203 -7.83 -3.33 -15.20
N VAL A 204 -8.91 -3.29 -14.40
CA VAL A 204 -9.86 -2.17 -14.35
C VAL A 204 -10.17 -1.82 -12.90
N PHE A 205 -10.07 -0.54 -12.57
CA PHE A 205 -10.46 0.00 -11.27
C PHE A 205 -11.64 0.95 -11.44
N VAL A 206 -12.76 0.65 -10.80
CA VAL A 206 -13.99 1.44 -10.88
C VAL A 206 -14.21 2.19 -9.58
N THR A 207 -14.38 3.51 -9.65
CA THR A 207 -14.64 4.34 -8.47
C THR A 207 -15.68 5.43 -8.75
N GLY A 208 -16.50 5.77 -7.76
CA GLY A 208 -17.31 6.99 -7.79
C GLY A 208 -16.54 8.23 -7.33
N ASP A 209 -15.36 8.04 -6.72
CA ASP A 209 -14.51 9.13 -6.26
C ASP A 209 -13.60 9.64 -7.39
N ARG A 210 -14.06 10.72 -8.02
CA ARG A 210 -13.31 11.42 -9.06
C ARG A 210 -11.98 11.97 -8.55
N ALA A 211 -11.90 12.40 -7.29
CA ALA A 211 -10.67 12.94 -6.74
C ALA A 211 -9.62 11.85 -6.57
N PHE A 212 -10.02 10.67 -6.11
CA PHE A 212 -9.14 9.50 -6.07
C PHE A 212 -8.66 9.11 -7.48
N ALA A 213 -9.58 9.01 -8.44
CA ALA A 213 -9.25 8.68 -9.83
C ALA A 213 -8.21 9.64 -10.43
N GLU A 214 -8.40 10.94 -10.26
CA GLU A 214 -7.44 11.97 -10.69
C GLU A 214 -6.07 11.80 -10.02
N CYS A 215 -6.00 11.39 -8.74
CA CYS A 215 -4.72 11.11 -8.09
C CYS A 215 -4.02 9.89 -8.72
N VAL A 216 -4.77 8.84 -9.05
CA VAL A 216 -4.24 7.66 -9.76
C VAL A 216 -3.62 8.06 -11.10
N GLU A 217 -4.30 8.92 -11.87
CA GLU A 217 -3.78 9.38 -13.16
C GLU A 217 -2.53 10.26 -13.02
N VAL A 218 -2.37 10.99 -11.90
CA VAL A 218 -1.13 11.74 -11.61
C VAL A 218 0.05 10.81 -11.35
N ILE A 219 -0.14 9.72 -10.60
CA ILE A 219 0.96 8.80 -10.28
C ILE A 219 1.27 7.79 -11.40
N ARG A 220 0.30 7.50 -12.28
CA ARG A 220 0.39 6.46 -13.31
C ARG A 220 1.66 6.55 -14.17
N PRO A 221 2.08 7.72 -14.70
CA PRO A 221 3.27 7.81 -15.56
C PRO A 221 4.58 7.46 -14.85
N HIS A 222 4.59 7.51 -13.51
CA HIS A 222 5.78 7.33 -12.68
C HIS A 222 5.84 5.94 -12.02
N SER A 223 4.77 5.14 -12.16
CA SER A 223 4.63 3.89 -11.41
C SER A 223 5.62 2.82 -11.89
N PRO A 224 6.26 2.07 -10.98
CA PRO A 224 7.14 0.95 -11.35
C PRO A 224 6.39 -0.24 -11.96
N ALA A 225 5.05 -0.24 -11.90
CA ALA A 225 4.21 -1.31 -12.38
C ALA A 225 3.03 -0.75 -13.18
N SER A 226 2.47 -1.59 -14.06
CA SER A 226 1.23 -1.23 -14.75
C SER A 226 0.08 -1.14 -13.75
N LEU A 227 -0.65 -0.02 -13.79
CA LEU A 227 -1.83 0.18 -12.95
C LEU A 227 -3.11 -0.12 -13.72
N ALA A 228 -4.12 -0.61 -13.00
CA ALA A 228 -5.47 -0.79 -13.49
C ALA A 228 -5.96 0.46 -14.23
N THR A 229 -6.70 0.26 -15.32
CA THR A 229 -7.36 1.35 -16.04
C THR A 229 -8.45 1.94 -15.15
N THR A 230 -8.33 3.23 -14.84
CA THR A 230 -9.30 3.91 -13.98
C THR A 230 -10.58 4.22 -14.75
N SER A 231 -11.71 3.91 -14.13
CA SER A 231 -13.04 4.25 -14.66
C SER A 231 -13.88 4.93 -13.59
N VAL A 232 -14.32 6.16 -13.85
CA VAL A 232 -15.18 6.90 -12.93
C VAL A 232 -16.64 6.56 -13.20
N SER A 233 -17.28 5.88 -12.25
CA SER A 233 -18.70 5.53 -12.34
C SER A 233 -19.57 6.73 -12.01
N PRO A 234 -20.66 6.99 -12.77
CA PRO A 234 -21.70 7.92 -12.34
C PRO A 234 -22.41 7.40 -11.08
N ALA A 235 -23.15 8.27 -10.40
CA ALA A 235 -23.98 7.93 -9.25
C ALA A 235 -25.38 7.43 -9.68
N GLY A 236 -26.05 6.70 -8.79
CA GLY A 236 -27.43 6.24 -8.99
C GLY A 236 -27.54 5.17 -10.08
N ASP A 237 -28.68 5.13 -10.77
CA ASP A 237 -29.02 4.08 -11.74
C ASP A 237 -28.00 3.97 -12.89
N GLY A 238 -27.38 5.08 -13.29
CA GLY A 238 -26.35 5.08 -14.33
C GLY A 238 -25.09 4.28 -13.97
N ALA A 239 -24.86 3.98 -12.69
CA ALA A 239 -23.74 3.15 -12.26
C ALA A 239 -23.86 1.71 -12.77
N VAL A 240 -25.09 1.18 -12.84
CA VAL A 240 -25.34 -0.20 -13.28
C VAL A 240 -25.01 -0.34 -14.76
N ASP A 241 -25.54 0.57 -15.59
CA ASP A 241 -25.28 0.57 -17.03
C ASP A 241 -23.79 0.74 -17.34
N HIS A 242 -23.10 1.59 -16.57
CA HIS A 242 -21.66 1.77 -16.69
C HIS A 242 -20.88 0.48 -16.41
N LEU A 243 -21.21 -0.22 -15.32
CA LEU A 243 -20.57 -1.49 -14.96
C LEU A 243 -20.84 -2.58 -16.00
N LEU A 244 -22.09 -2.71 -16.47
CA LEU A 244 -22.45 -3.66 -17.53
C LEU A 244 -21.64 -3.38 -18.82
N GLY A 245 -21.53 -2.11 -19.21
CA GLY A 245 -20.72 -1.70 -20.35
C GLY A 245 -19.22 -2.03 -20.20
N LEU A 246 -18.66 -1.94 -18.98
CA LEU A 246 -17.28 -2.34 -18.72
C LEU A 246 -17.09 -3.86 -18.82
N PHE A 247 -18.03 -4.65 -18.33
CA PHE A 247 -17.98 -6.11 -18.46
C PHE A 247 -18.05 -6.56 -19.92
N GLU A 248 -18.93 -5.95 -20.71
CA GLU A 248 -19.00 -6.23 -22.15
C GLU A 248 -17.69 -5.90 -22.87
N LYS A 249 -17.09 -4.75 -22.59
CA LYS A 249 -15.79 -4.37 -23.17
C LYS A 249 -14.69 -5.35 -22.81
N SER A 250 -14.63 -5.74 -21.53
CA SER A 250 -13.62 -6.68 -21.02
C SER A 250 -13.78 -8.07 -21.67
N ALA A 251 -15.02 -8.55 -21.80
CA ALA A 251 -15.32 -9.82 -22.46
C ALA A 251 -14.89 -9.82 -23.94
N ARG A 252 -15.10 -8.71 -24.66
CA ARG A 252 -14.65 -8.56 -26.06
C ARG A 252 -13.12 -8.58 -26.17
N GLN A 253 -12.42 -7.82 -25.33
CA GLN A 253 -10.95 -7.77 -25.32
C GLN A 253 -10.34 -9.15 -24.99
N GLN A 254 -10.94 -9.89 -24.06
CA GLN A 254 -10.49 -11.23 -23.73
C GLN A 254 -10.73 -12.21 -24.90
N HIS A 255 -11.87 -12.08 -25.59
CA HIS A 255 -12.16 -12.88 -26.78
C HIS A 255 -11.15 -12.62 -27.92
N GLU A 256 -10.85 -11.35 -28.21
CA GLU A 256 -9.86 -10.95 -29.21
C GLU A 256 -8.45 -11.48 -28.87
N ARG A 257 -8.03 -11.39 -27.60
CA ARG A 257 -6.77 -11.97 -27.13
C ARG A 257 -6.70 -13.48 -27.33
N CYS A 258 -7.80 -14.20 -27.06
CA CYS A 258 -7.86 -15.64 -27.27
C CYS A 258 -7.80 -16.02 -28.76
N GLN A 259 -8.40 -15.21 -29.65
CA GLN A 259 -8.35 -15.47 -31.10
C GLN A 259 -6.95 -15.26 -31.70
N LEU A 260 -6.19 -14.28 -31.20
CA LEU A 260 -4.83 -13.98 -31.65
C LEU A 260 -3.77 -15.01 -31.19
N LEU A 261 -4.14 -15.93 -30.27
CA LEU A 261 -3.26 -16.96 -29.72
C LEU A 261 -3.47 -18.34 -30.37
N VAL A 262 -4.33 -18.46 -31.39
CA VAL A 262 -4.49 -19.70 -32.17
C VAL A 262 -3.68 -19.56 -33.48
N PRO A 263 -2.59 -20.33 -33.66
CA PRO A 263 -1.79 -20.31 -34.89
C PRO A 263 -2.52 -20.88 -36.10
#